data_AF-A0A919H2J2-F1
#
_entry.id   AF-A0A919H2J2-F1
#
_cell.length_a   1.000
_cell.length_b   1.000
_cell.length_c   1.000
_cell.angle_alpha   90.00
_cell.angle_beta   90.00
_cell.angle_gamma   90.00
#
_symmetry.space_group_name_H-M   'P 1'
#
loop_
_entity.id
_entity.type
_entity.pdbx_description
1 polymer ?
#
loop_
_entity_poly.entity_id
_entity_poly.type
_entity_poly.pdbx_seq_one_letter_code
_entity_poly.pdbx_strand_id
1 'polypeptide(L)'
;MLSQLMSGQRAKIGNPAVVQRVQALQDLAGQVADGSVSAAEATDRMDEIKKTQGGSVLSSSGQTTTSSGAPTVKRVVREIQSLLRSVSAAGDIIDAADSLAPSHPELAEFLRVYGAGRTADAVAHYEAHQN
;
A
#
# COMPACT_ATOMS: atom_id res chain seq x y z
N MET A 1 16.50 25.01 31.87
CA MET A 1 17.05 23.62 31.89
C MET A 1 17.16 23.14 30.44
N LEU A 2 18.21 23.40 29.66
CA LEU A 2 19.65 23.33 29.88
C LEU A 2 20.16 21.96 30.40
N SER A 3 19.44 20.86 30.11
CA SER A 3 19.82 19.51 30.57
C SER A 3 19.99 18.46 29.45
N GLN A 4 19.97 18.87 28.18
CA GLN A 4 20.24 17.95 27.05
C GLN A 4 21.65 18.09 26.45
N LEU A 5 22.44 19.07 26.91
CA LEU A 5 23.80 19.33 26.39
C LEU A 5 24.92 18.65 27.19
N MET A 6 24.62 18.05 28.36
CA MET A 6 25.63 17.49 29.28
C MET A 6 25.66 15.95 29.35
N SER A 7 24.76 15.23 28.69
CA SER A 7 24.72 13.77 28.82
C SER A 7 25.67 13.01 27.89
N GLY A 8 26.41 13.67 26.98
CA GLY A 8 27.46 13.03 26.17
C GLY A 8 26.99 11.80 25.36
N GLN A 9 25.69 11.55 25.27
CA GLN A 9 25.15 10.36 24.63
C GLN A 9 24.95 10.66 23.15
N ARG A 10 26.06 10.74 22.41
CA ARG A 10 26.05 10.41 20.96
C ARG A 10 25.78 8.91 20.83
N ALA A 11 24.64 8.43 21.30
CA ALA A 11 24.15 7.10 20.97
C ALA A 11 23.62 7.18 19.54
N LYS A 12 24.55 7.09 18.58
CA LYS A 12 24.41 6.41 17.29
C LYS A 12 22.94 6.23 16.89
N ILE A 13 22.24 7.32 16.53
CA ILE A 13 20.94 7.21 15.89
C ILE A 13 21.27 6.69 14.49
N GLY A 14 21.47 5.37 14.40
CA GLY A 14 21.51 4.67 13.13
C GLY A 14 20.30 5.15 12.37
N ASN A 15 20.52 5.62 11.15
CA ASN A 15 19.48 6.21 10.32
C ASN A 15 18.18 5.41 10.50
N PRO A 16 17.09 5.99 11.03
CA PRO A 16 15.89 5.24 11.37
C PRO A 16 15.31 4.51 10.15
N ALA A 17 15.54 5.04 8.94
CA ALA A 17 15.21 4.36 7.69
C ALA A 17 16.08 3.11 7.42
N VAL A 18 17.29 3.04 7.96
CA VAL A 18 18.12 1.82 7.95
C VAL A 18 17.57 0.80 8.94
N VAL A 19 17.19 1.21 10.15
CA VAL A 19 16.61 0.31 11.15
C VAL A 19 15.30 -0.31 10.65
N GLN A 20 14.43 0.50 10.05
CA GLN A 20 13.19 0.03 9.43
C GLN A 20 13.43 -0.96 8.28
N ARG A 21 14.45 -0.72 7.45
CA ARG A 21 14.83 -1.66 6.38
C ARG A 21 15.30 -3.00 6.95
N VAL A 22 16.15 -2.96 7.97
CA VAL A 22 16.66 -4.18 8.61
C VAL A 22 15.52 -4.98 9.25
N GLN A 23 14.51 -4.32 9.82
CA GLN A 23 13.31 -5.00 10.32
C GLN A 23 12.48 -5.62 9.17
N ALA A 24 12.18 -4.86 8.12
CA ALA A 24 11.40 -5.35 6.98
C ALA A 24 12.08 -6.53 6.26
N LEU A 25 13.42 -6.54 6.22
CA LEU A 25 14.20 -7.65 5.68
C LEU A 25 14.12 -8.90 6.55
N GLN A 26 14.12 -8.75 7.89
CA GLN A 26 13.96 -9.88 8.81
C GLN A 26 12.56 -10.51 8.69
N ASP A 27 11.52 -9.68 8.59
CA ASP A 27 10.14 -10.16 8.46
C ASP A 27 9.94 -10.89 7.12
N LEU A 28 10.54 -10.37 6.03
CA LEU A 28 10.52 -11.03 4.71
C LEU A 28 11.28 -12.36 4.73
N ALA A 29 12.43 -12.42 5.41
CA ALA A 29 13.21 -13.65 5.55
C ALA A 29 12.43 -14.75 6.29
N GLY A 30 11.67 -14.38 7.33
CA GLY A 30 10.77 -15.31 8.02
C GLY A 30 9.67 -15.85 7.10
N GLN A 31 9.03 -14.97 6.32
CA GLN A 31 7.95 -15.35 5.40
C GLN A 31 8.40 -16.27 4.26
N VAL A 32 9.64 -16.10 3.77
CA VAL A 32 10.25 -17.01 2.77
C VAL A 32 10.62 -18.35 3.43
N ALA A 33 11.17 -18.33 4.65
CA ALA A 33 11.51 -19.55 5.38
C ALA A 33 10.28 -20.41 5.70
N ASP A 34 9.15 -19.78 5.99
CA ASP A 34 7.86 -20.42 6.26
C ASP A 34 7.11 -20.83 4.96
N GLY A 35 7.68 -20.56 3.78
CA GLY A 35 7.11 -20.91 2.48
C GLY A 35 5.87 -20.09 2.09
N SER A 36 5.55 -19.06 2.86
CA SER A 36 4.39 -18.18 2.62
C SER A 36 4.60 -17.16 1.48
N VAL A 37 5.85 -17.00 1.03
CA VAL A 37 6.24 -16.07 -0.04
C VAL A 37 7.15 -16.81 -1.02
N SER A 38 6.78 -16.76 -2.30
CA SER A 38 7.57 -17.36 -3.37
C SER A 38 8.83 -16.53 -3.67
N ALA A 39 9.83 -17.14 -4.33
CA ALA A 39 11.09 -16.47 -4.66
C ALA A 39 10.90 -15.24 -5.57
N ALA A 40 9.88 -15.25 -6.43
CA ALA A 40 9.53 -14.11 -7.29
C ALA A 40 9.01 -12.94 -6.43
N GLU A 41 8.05 -13.20 -5.54
CA GLU A 41 7.46 -12.19 -4.65
C GLU A 41 8.48 -11.65 -3.63
N ALA A 42 9.43 -12.48 -3.19
CA ALA A 42 10.52 -12.04 -2.32
C ALA A 42 11.44 -11.03 -3.01
N THR A 43 11.68 -11.21 -4.32
CA THR A 43 12.52 -10.31 -5.12
C THR A 43 11.84 -8.95 -5.30
N ASP A 44 10.53 -8.95 -5.59
CA ASP A 44 9.75 -7.72 -5.72
C ASP A 44 9.68 -6.93 -4.40
N ARG A 45 9.49 -7.62 -3.27
CA ARG A 45 9.48 -6.99 -1.94
C ARG A 45 10.85 -6.45 -1.52
N MET A 46 11.94 -7.14 -1.89
CA MET A 46 13.30 -6.62 -1.70
C MET A 46 13.51 -5.30 -2.46
N ASP A 47 13.01 -5.21 -3.69
CA ASP A 47 13.10 -3.99 -4.49
C ASP A 47 12.24 -2.85 -3.94
N GLU A 48 11.10 -3.15 -3.33
CA GLU A 48 10.27 -2.16 -2.62
C GLU A 48 10.96 -1.61 -1.36
N ILE A 49 11.56 -2.49 -0.55
CA ILE A 49 12.36 -2.11 0.63
C ILE A 49 13.56 -1.23 0.20
N LYS A 50 14.12 -1.50 -0.99
CA LYS A 50 15.22 -0.71 -1.58
C LYS A 50 14.75 0.64 -2.11
N LYS A 51 13.57 0.74 -2.73
CA LYS A 51 12.98 1.98 -3.29
C LYS A 51 12.47 2.96 -2.23
N THR A 52 12.24 2.51 -0.99
CA THR A 52 11.92 3.38 0.15
C THR A 52 13.05 4.39 0.49
N GLN A 53 14.21 4.30 -0.19
CA GLN A 53 15.28 5.28 -0.17
C GLN A 53 14.92 6.57 -0.95
N GLY A 54 14.38 7.58 -0.26
CA GLY A 54 14.68 8.97 -0.64
C GLY A 54 13.62 9.79 -1.39
N GLY A 55 12.32 9.55 -1.18
CA GLY A 55 11.27 10.30 -1.86
C GLY A 55 10.23 10.95 -0.92
N SER A 56 10.48 12.22 -0.57
CA SER A 56 9.46 13.24 -0.24
C SER A 56 8.67 13.12 1.07
N VAL A 57 9.23 13.72 2.11
CA VAL A 57 8.50 14.30 3.26
C VAL A 57 7.80 15.64 2.92
N LEU A 58 7.69 16.03 1.64
CA LEU A 58 7.15 17.35 1.24
C LEU A 58 6.04 17.32 0.19
N SER A 59 5.50 16.14 -0.16
CA SER A 59 4.33 16.03 -1.04
C SER A 59 3.08 15.64 -0.24
N SER A 60 2.36 16.69 0.19
CA SER A 60 0.91 16.76 0.39
C SER A 60 0.23 15.73 1.32
N SER A 61 -0.13 16.22 2.52
CA SER A 61 -1.31 15.87 3.31
C SER A 61 -1.74 14.39 3.31
N GLY A 62 -1.23 13.66 4.29
CA GLY A 62 -1.67 12.31 4.60
C GLY A 62 -0.87 11.74 5.75
N GLN A 63 -1.07 12.31 6.93
CA GLN A 63 -0.60 11.84 8.23
C GLN A 63 -0.47 10.31 8.28
N THR A 64 0.75 9.79 8.11
CA THR A 64 1.11 8.40 8.40
C THR A 64 1.24 8.26 9.91
N THR A 65 0.09 8.30 10.61
CA THR A 65 -0.01 7.65 11.91
C THR A 65 0.05 6.15 11.65
N THR A 66 1.19 5.56 11.98
CA THR A 66 1.32 4.13 12.28
C THR A 66 0.48 3.81 13.50
N SER A 67 -0.83 3.72 13.34
CA SER A 67 -1.70 3.05 14.30
C SER A 67 -1.69 1.57 13.96
N SER A 68 -1.06 0.76 14.81
CA SER A 68 -1.33 -0.68 14.89
C SER A 68 -2.82 -0.88 15.09
N GLY A 69 -3.53 -1.11 13.99
CA GLY A 69 -4.97 -1.28 13.92
C GLY A 69 -5.27 -1.87 12.55
N ALA A 70 -6.29 -2.73 12.48
CA ALA A 70 -6.73 -3.35 11.24
C ALA A 70 -6.76 -2.34 10.08
N PRO A 71 -6.40 -2.73 8.85
CA PRO A 71 -6.40 -1.81 7.71
C PRO A 71 -7.78 -1.14 7.60
N THR A 72 -7.79 0.18 7.57
CA THR A 72 -9.05 0.92 7.39
C THR A 72 -9.63 0.57 6.02
N VAL A 73 -10.95 0.47 5.89
CA VAL A 73 -11.64 0.19 4.62
C VAL A 73 -11.13 1.10 3.50
N LYS A 74 -10.94 2.38 3.80
CA LYS A 74 -10.36 3.36 2.86
C LYS A 74 -8.96 2.99 2.36
N ARG A 75 -8.10 2.42 3.21
CA ARG A 75 -6.76 1.96 2.80
C ARG A 75 -6.86 0.78 1.84
N VAL A 76 -7.68 -0.23 2.17
CA VAL A 76 -7.89 -1.41 1.32
C VAL A 76 -8.43 -1.00 -0.05
N VAL A 77 -9.46 -0.16 -0.09
CA VAL A 77 -10.04 0.33 -1.35
C VAL A 77 -8.99 1.06 -2.18
N ARG A 78 -8.15 1.91 -1.57
CA ARG A 78 -7.11 2.64 -2.28
C ARG A 78 -6.04 1.71 -2.86
N GLU A 79 -5.71 0.63 -2.17
CA GLU A 79 -4.80 -0.41 -2.67
C GLU A 79 -5.39 -1.13 -3.87
N ILE A 80 -6.67 -1.52 -3.82
CA ILE A 80 -7.40 -2.13 -4.95
C ILE A 80 -7.40 -1.19 -6.17
N GLN A 81 -7.76 0.09 -5.98
CA GLN A 81 -7.77 1.08 -7.06
C GLN A 81 -6.35 1.28 -7.64
N SER A 82 -5.33 1.29 -6.79
CA SER A 82 -3.94 1.41 -7.22
C SER A 82 -3.49 0.22 -8.05
N LEU A 83 -3.86 -1.00 -7.64
CA LEU A 83 -3.52 -2.22 -8.36
C LEU A 83 -4.18 -2.24 -9.75
N LEU A 84 -5.49 -1.97 -9.82
CA LEU A 84 -6.21 -1.87 -11.10
C LEU A 84 -5.54 -0.86 -12.06
N ARG A 85 -5.23 0.34 -11.56
CA ARG A 85 -4.57 1.37 -12.37
C ARG A 85 -3.12 1.05 -12.75
N SER A 86 -2.43 0.19 -11.99
CA SER A 86 -1.09 -0.27 -12.38
C SER A 86 -1.10 -1.24 -13.56
N VAL A 87 -2.21 -1.95 -13.77
CA VAL A 87 -2.37 -2.92 -14.86
C VAL A 87 -2.79 -2.23 -16.16
N SER A 88 -3.63 -1.20 -16.10
CA SER A 88 -4.13 -0.50 -17.28
C SER A 88 -4.57 0.93 -16.98
N ALA A 89 -4.68 1.75 -18.02
CA ALA A 89 -5.22 3.10 -17.86
C ALA A 89 -6.71 3.06 -17.51
N ALA A 90 -7.21 4.12 -16.87
CA ALA A 90 -8.61 4.19 -16.47
C ALA A 90 -9.58 4.06 -17.66
N GLY A 91 -9.20 4.56 -18.85
CA GLY A 91 -9.98 4.39 -20.08
C GLY A 91 -10.11 2.93 -20.48
N ASP A 92 -8.99 2.20 -20.57
CA ASP A 92 -8.97 0.78 -20.94
C ASP A 92 -9.78 -0.08 -19.95
N ILE A 93 -9.76 0.27 -18.66
CA ILE A 93 -10.55 -0.43 -17.63
C ILE A 93 -12.05 -0.20 -17.82
N ILE A 94 -12.46 0.99 -18.26
CA ILE A 94 -13.87 1.29 -18.58
C ILE A 94 -14.29 0.53 -19.85
N ASP A 95 -13.46 0.53 -20.89
CA ASP A 95 -13.77 -0.19 -22.13
C ASP A 95 -13.91 -1.70 -21.88
N ALA A 96 -13.05 -2.26 -21.02
CA ALA A 96 -13.17 -3.63 -20.55
C ALA A 96 -14.49 -3.86 -19.79
N ALA A 97 -14.86 -2.96 -18.88
CA ALA A 97 -16.12 -3.03 -18.15
C ALA A 97 -17.34 -3.01 -19.10
N ASP A 98 -17.32 -2.16 -20.11
CA ASP A 98 -18.38 -2.03 -21.10
C ASP A 98 -18.53 -3.32 -21.93
N SER A 99 -17.41 -3.96 -22.25
CA SER A 99 -17.42 -5.25 -22.96
C SER A 99 -17.97 -6.41 -22.10
N LEU A 100 -17.77 -6.37 -20.78
CA LEU A 100 -18.26 -7.38 -19.84
C LEU A 100 -19.72 -7.15 -19.42
N ALA A 101 -20.23 -5.92 -19.49
CA ALA A 101 -21.56 -5.56 -18.99
C ALA A 101 -22.72 -6.45 -19.51
N PRO A 102 -22.74 -6.91 -20.78
CA PRO A 102 -23.84 -7.76 -21.27
C PRO A 102 -23.88 -9.16 -20.66
N SER A 103 -22.73 -9.72 -20.28
CA SER A 103 -22.60 -11.09 -19.75
C SER A 103 -22.42 -11.14 -18.25
N HIS A 104 -21.74 -10.14 -17.68
CA HIS A 104 -21.35 -10.07 -16.26
C HIS A 104 -21.51 -8.63 -15.74
N PRO A 105 -22.76 -8.19 -15.47
CA PRO A 105 -23.05 -6.82 -15.06
C PRO A 105 -22.38 -6.44 -13.74
N GLU A 106 -22.30 -7.36 -12.77
CA GLU A 106 -21.68 -7.11 -11.46
C GLU A 106 -20.16 -6.86 -11.57
N LEU A 107 -19.47 -7.62 -12.44
CA LEU A 107 -18.04 -7.42 -12.67
C LEU A 107 -17.76 -6.10 -13.41
N ALA A 108 -18.61 -5.74 -14.36
CA ALA A 108 -18.53 -4.46 -15.04
C ALA A 108 -18.71 -3.28 -14.06
N GLU A 109 -19.66 -3.40 -13.12
CA GLU A 109 -19.86 -2.41 -12.07
C GLU A 109 -18.62 -2.28 -11.18
N PHE A 110 -18.05 -3.41 -10.72
CA PHE A 110 -16.80 -3.40 -9.96
C PHE A 110 -15.69 -2.65 -10.71
N LEU A 111 -15.45 -2.98 -11.98
CA LEU A 111 -14.39 -2.33 -12.76
C LEU A 111 -14.63 -0.83 -12.93
N ARG A 112 -15.87 -0.39 -13.12
CA ARG A 112 -16.21 1.05 -13.20
C ARG A 112 -15.97 1.76 -11.87
N VAL A 113 -16.42 1.17 -10.76
CA VAL A 113 -16.33 1.75 -9.42
C VAL A 113 -14.87 1.83 -8.94
N TYR A 114 -14.09 0.77 -9.13
CA TYR A 114 -12.70 0.71 -8.64
C TYR A 114 -11.66 1.19 -9.66
N GLY A 115 -11.94 1.10 -10.97
CA GLY A 115 -11.00 1.50 -12.02
C GLY A 115 -11.00 2.99 -12.37
N ALA A 116 -12.18 3.62 -12.38
CA ALA A 116 -12.35 5.01 -12.76
C ALA A 116 -13.21 5.85 -11.79
N GLY A 117 -13.89 5.20 -10.84
CA GLY A 117 -14.74 5.85 -9.85
C GLY A 117 -13.97 6.60 -8.76
N ARG A 118 -14.69 7.45 -8.02
CA ARG A 118 -14.13 8.15 -6.85
C ARG A 118 -13.95 7.16 -5.71
N THR A 119 -12.91 7.36 -4.90
CA THR A 119 -12.65 6.51 -3.73
C THR A 119 -13.83 6.45 -2.75
N ALA A 120 -14.63 7.51 -2.66
CA ALA A 120 -15.85 7.51 -1.84
C ALA A 120 -16.90 6.50 -2.33
N ASP A 121 -17.11 6.43 -3.64
CA ASP A 121 -18.07 5.52 -4.28
C ASP A 121 -17.59 4.06 -4.11
N ALA A 122 -16.27 3.83 -4.23
CA ALA A 122 -15.65 2.52 -4.03
C ALA A 122 -15.66 2.03 -2.58
N VAL A 123 -15.63 2.95 -1.60
CA VAL A 123 -15.80 2.61 -0.18
C VAL A 123 -17.23 2.19 0.10
N ALA A 124 -18.23 2.93 -0.39
CA ALA A 124 -19.63 2.57 -0.22
C ALA A 124 -19.94 1.20 -0.85
N HIS A 125 -19.40 0.94 -2.06
CA HIS A 125 -19.53 -0.35 -2.72
C HIS A 125 -18.87 -1.49 -1.91
N TYR A 126 -17.70 -1.25 -1.33
CA TYR A 126 -17.00 -2.25 -0.50
C TYR A 126 -17.78 -2.57 0.79
N GLU A 127 -18.30 -1.55 1.47
CA GLU A 127 -19.09 -1.73 2.70
C GLU A 127 -20.42 -2.45 2.42
N ALA A 128 -21.07 -2.19 1.28
CA ALA A 128 -22.29 -2.86 0.88
C ALA A 128 -22.10 -4.37 0.62
N HIS A 129 -20.91 -4.80 0.19
CA HIS A 129 -20.60 -6.21 -0.15
C HIS A 129 -19.94 -6.99 0.99
N GLN A 130 -19.58 -6.35 2.10
CA GLN A 130 -19.01 -7.01 3.30
C GLN A 130 -20.06 -7.49 4.32
N ASN A 131 -21.33 -7.07 4.16
CA ASN A 131 -22.48 -7.50 4.98
C ASN A 131 -23.24 -8.66 4.36
#